data_AF-A0A5N1L662-F1
#
_entry.id   AF-A0A5N1L662-F1
#
_cell.length_a   1.000
_cell.length_b   1.000
_cell.length_c   1.000
_cell.angle_alpha   90.00
_cell.angle_beta   90.00
_cell.angle_gamma   90.00
#
_symmetry.space_group_name_H-M   'P 1'
#
loop_
_entity.id
_entity.type
_entity.pdbx_description
1 polymer ?
#
loop_
_entity_poly.entity_id
_entity_poly.type
_entity_poly.pdbx_seq_one_letter_code
_entity_poly.pdbx_strand_id
1 'polypeptide(L)'
;MTGVEFPLSGSTLVTGPSNAGKTRTTAAALDTWLDSEGPEGVVVLDFAPELERAGKVLGGRLDRFVTLPEPVWVGRIDASAPRAESETDDQAVALARENARRAERQLDALPADPRAVFVNDATIPFQHEGATVSRLTRYCDGADVTVLNAFESDELGVDDPVSRAERDAVARLRAWADRTVDLS
;
A
#
# COMPACT_ATOMS: atom_id res chain seq x y z
N MET A 1 -0.35 -22.91 6.69
CA MET A 1 -0.97 -22.10 5.62
C MET A 1 -2.22 -21.46 6.20
N THR A 2 -2.19 -20.17 6.48
CA THR A 2 -3.38 -19.35 6.74
C THR A 2 -3.61 -18.62 5.41
N GLY A 3 -4.60 -18.92 4.58
CA GLY A 3 -5.98 -19.30 4.87
C GLY A 3 -6.98 -18.22 4.41
N VAL A 4 -6.56 -17.31 3.52
CA VAL A 4 -7.47 -16.41 2.79
C VAL A 4 -7.29 -16.75 1.31
N GLU A 5 -8.31 -17.34 0.69
CA GLU A 5 -8.36 -17.46 -0.76
C GLU A 5 -8.57 -16.05 -1.33
N PHE A 6 -7.62 -15.58 -2.13
CA PHE A 6 -7.75 -14.29 -2.80
C PHE A 6 -8.50 -14.46 -4.11
N PRO A 7 -9.62 -13.75 -4.31
CA PRO A 7 -10.29 -13.75 -5.60
C PRO A 7 -9.35 -13.11 -6.63
N LEU A 8 -9.11 -13.82 -7.74
CA LEU A 8 -8.28 -13.37 -8.86
C LEU A 8 -9.03 -12.37 -9.76
N SER A 9 -10.02 -11.66 -9.23
CA SER A 9 -10.79 -10.65 -9.96
C SER A 9 -11.33 -9.56 -9.04
N GLY A 10 -11.44 -8.34 -9.55
CA GLY A 10 -11.90 -7.17 -8.81
C GLY A 10 -10.88 -6.69 -7.77
N SER A 11 -11.35 -5.85 -6.86
CA SER A 11 -10.51 -5.14 -5.90
C SER A 11 -10.64 -5.68 -4.48
N THR A 12 -9.52 -5.76 -3.76
CA THR A 12 -9.47 -6.16 -2.35
C THR A 12 -8.57 -5.22 -1.57
N LEU A 13 -9.09 -4.66 -0.48
CA LEU A 13 -8.32 -3.90 0.50
C LEU A 13 -8.08 -4.75 1.75
N VAL A 14 -6.84 -4.83 2.22
CA VAL A 14 -6.45 -5.52 3.46
C VAL A 14 -6.05 -4.46 4.50
N THR A 15 -6.78 -4.36 5.59
CA THR A 15 -6.56 -3.37 6.64
C THR A 15 -6.16 -4.01 7.97
N GLY A 16 -5.72 -3.21 8.93
CA GLY A 16 -5.37 -3.66 10.29
C GLY A 16 -4.21 -2.90 10.93
N PRO A 17 -3.92 -3.15 12.22
CA PRO A 17 -2.85 -2.49 12.96
C PRO A 17 -1.45 -2.90 12.48
N SER A 18 -0.41 -2.26 13.02
CA SER A 18 0.97 -2.69 12.72
C SER A 18 1.17 -4.16 13.07
N ASN A 19 1.96 -4.86 12.26
CA ASN A 19 2.26 -6.29 12.43
C ASN A 19 1.07 -7.26 12.37
N ALA A 20 -0.12 -6.84 11.96
CA ALA A 20 -1.28 -7.72 11.75
C ALA A 20 -1.14 -8.69 10.55
N GLY A 21 -0.01 -8.64 9.82
CA GLY A 21 0.24 -9.52 8.67
C GLY A 21 -0.19 -8.97 7.31
N LYS A 22 -0.65 -7.72 7.23
CA LYS A 22 -1.10 -7.05 5.99
C LYS A 22 -0.20 -7.25 4.77
N THR A 23 1.09 -6.92 4.90
CA THR A 23 2.09 -7.10 3.83
C THR A 23 2.22 -8.56 3.45
N ARG A 24 2.27 -9.49 4.42
CA ARG A 24 2.35 -10.93 4.17
C ARG A 24 1.11 -11.43 3.41
N THR A 25 -0.06 -10.93 3.77
CA THR A 25 -1.32 -11.23 3.10
C THR A 25 -1.33 -10.75 1.66
N THR A 26 -0.85 -9.53 1.41
CA THR A 26 -0.72 -8.98 0.04
C THR A 26 0.32 -9.75 -0.78
N ALA A 27 1.45 -10.12 -0.17
CA ALA A 27 2.47 -10.94 -0.82
C ALA A 27 1.95 -12.34 -1.17
N ALA A 28 1.15 -12.97 -0.30
CA ALA A 28 0.54 -14.26 -0.59
C ALA A 28 -0.46 -14.19 -1.75
N ALA A 29 -1.22 -13.09 -1.85
CA ALA A 29 -2.11 -12.85 -2.99
C ALA A 29 -1.32 -12.70 -4.31
N LEU A 30 -0.20 -11.97 -4.26
CA LEU A 30 0.71 -11.83 -5.40
C LEU A 30 1.32 -13.17 -5.80
N ASP A 31 1.83 -13.95 -4.85
CA ASP A 31 2.39 -15.29 -5.10
C ASP A 31 1.35 -16.21 -5.77
N THR A 32 0.11 -16.19 -5.25
CA THR A 32 -1.01 -16.94 -5.83
C THR A 32 -1.27 -16.54 -7.29
N TRP A 33 -1.28 -15.24 -7.59
CA TRP A 33 -1.46 -14.76 -8.97
C TRP A 33 -0.29 -15.17 -9.86
N LEU A 34 0.95 -15.00 -9.41
CA LEU A 34 2.14 -15.35 -10.19
C LEU A 34 2.16 -16.85 -10.54
N ASP A 35 1.75 -17.70 -9.60
CA ASP A 35 1.66 -19.15 -9.79
C ASP A 35 0.56 -19.55 -10.79
N SER A 36 -0.56 -18.83 -10.83
CA SER A 36 -1.72 -19.19 -11.66
C SER A 36 -1.74 -18.52 -13.03
N GLU A 37 -1.40 -17.23 -13.09
CA GLU A 37 -1.60 -16.36 -14.26
C GLU A 37 -0.30 -15.87 -14.90
N GLY A 38 0.84 -16.05 -14.21
CA GLY A 38 2.15 -15.59 -14.65
C GLY A 38 2.44 -14.11 -14.33
N PRO A 39 3.68 -13.67 -14.57
CA PRO A 39 4.16 -12.34 -14.21
C PRO A 39 3.83 -11.21 -15.21
N GLU A 40 3.38 -11.55 -16.42
CA GLU A 40 3.13 -10.58 -17.48
C GLU A 40 1.98 -9.62 -17.13
N GLY A 41 2.27 -8.32 -17.18
CA GLY A 41 1.29 -7.27 -16.86
C GLY A 41 1.04 -7.08 -15.37
N VAL A 42 1.86 -7.68 -14.49
CA VAL A 42 1.77 -7.48 -13.04
C VAL A 42 2.48 -6.19 -12.63
N VAL A 43 1.81 -5.41 -11.79
CA VAL A 43 2.30 -4.13 -11.28
C VAL A 43 2.42 -4.16 -9.75
N VAL A 44 3.68 -4.06 -9.35
CA VAL A 44 4.31 -3.77 -8.06
C VAL A 44 4.23 -2.33 -7.55
N LEU A 45 3.36 -1.91 -6.62
CA LEU A 45 3.54 -0.62 -5.95
C LEU A 45 3.89 -0.83 -4.47
N ASP A 46 5.14 -0.54 -4.10
CA ASP A 46 5.62 -0.78 -2.74
C ASP A 46 6.00 0.53 -2.05
N PHE A 47 5.03 1.08 -1.33
CA PHE A 47 5.12 2.36 -0.62
C PHE A 47 5.45 2.22 0.86
N ALA A 48 5.67 1.00 1.35
CA ALA A 48 5.99 0.76 2.75
C ALA A 48 7.32 1.46 3.14
N PRO A 49 7.34 2.23 4.23
CA PRO A 49 8.57 2.77 4.78
C PRO A 49 9.43 1.65 5.37
N GLU A 50 10.75 1.81 5.29
CA GLU A 50 11.70 0.91 5.96
C GLU A 50 12.04 1.47 7.33
N LEU A 51 11.23 1.10 8.33
CA LEU A 51 11.45 1.55 9.71
C LEU A 51 12.03 0.46 10.60
N GLU A 52 13.16 0.73 11.23
CA GLU A 52 13.63 -0.05 12.37
C GLU A 52 13.38 0.71 13.68
N ARG A 53 12.64 0.10 14.62
CA ARG A 53 12.41 0.65 15.96
C ARG A 53 12.77 -0.38 17.01
N ALA A 54 13.70 -0.02 17.91
CA ALA A 54 14.18 -0.88 18.99
C ALA A 54 14.66 -2.28 18.51
N GLY A 55 15.36 -2.32 17.37
CA GLY A 55 15.89 -3.57 16.78
C GLY A 55 14.84 -4.45 16.08
N LYS A 56 13.61 -3.96 15.92
CA LYS A 56 12.54 -4.63 15.16
C LYS A 56 12.15 -3.80 13.97
N VAL A 57 12.11 -4.41 12.79
CA VAL A 57 11.57 -3.74 11.61
C VAL A 57 10.04 -3.66 11.74
N LEU A 58 9.50 -2.45 11.72
CA LEU A 58 8.07 -2.17 11.73
C LEU A 58 7.61 -1.91 10.30
N GLY A 59 6.64 -2.68 9.83
CA GLY A 59 6.29 -2.68 8.42
C GLY A 59 7.36 -3.38 7.58
N GLY A 60 7.02 -3.72 6.34
CA GLY A 60 7.90 -4.50 5.51
C GLY A 60 7.60 -4.29 4.04
N ARG A 61 8.67 -4.23 3.26
CA ARG A 61 8.64 -4.36 1.82
C ARG A 61 8.03 -5.69 1.41
N LEU A 62 7.38 -5.71 0.25
CA LEU A 62 6.82 -6.95 -0.31
C LEU A 62 7.92 -7.96 -0.62
N ASP A 63 9.08 -7.49 -1.09
CA ASP A 63 10.23 -8.33 -1.49
C ASP A 63 10.84 -9.20 -0.37
N ARG A 64 10.42 -8.97 0.89
CA ARG A 64 10.77 -9.84 2.02
C ARG A 64 9.97 -11.13 2.07
N PHE A 65 8.84 -11.17 1.38
CA PHE A 65 7.88 -12.27 1.43
C PHE A 65 7.69 -12.95 0.08
N VAL A 66 8.03 -12.27 -1.02
CA VAL A 66 7.86 -12.78 -2.38
C VAL A 66 9.06 -12.35 -3.24
N THR A 67 9.52 -13.26 -4.09
CA THR A 67 10.55 -12.97 -5.09
C THR A 67 9.85 -12.54 -6.37
N LEU A 68 10.07 -11.31 -6.80
CA LEU A 68 9.45 -10.79 -8.02
C LEU A 68 10.28 -11.17 -9.25
N PRO A 69 9.71 -11.91 -10.23
CA PRO A 69 10.39 -12.18 -11.48
C PRO A 69 10.48 -10.91 -12.34
N GLU A 70 11.49 -10.83 -13.22
CA GLU A 70 11.77 -9.62 -14.02
C GLU A 70 10.60 -9.01 -14.82
N PRO A 71 9.62 -9.77 -15.36
CA PRO A 71 8.50 -9.17 -16.09
C PRO A 71 7.56 -8.32 -15.23
N VAL A 72 7.62 -8.45 -13.90
CA VAL A 72 6.84 -7.63 -12.97
C VAL A 72 7.39 -6.20 -12.97
N TRP A 73 6.54 -5.23 -13.28
CA TRP A 73 6.91 -3.82 -13.11
C TRP A 73 6.84 -3.45 -11.63
N VAL A 74 7.87 -2.77 -11.11
CA VAL A 74 7.93 -2.39 -9.68
C VAL A 74 8.19 -0.90 -9.52
N GLY A 75 7.20 -0.19 -9.00
CA GLY A 75 7.28 1.17 -8.52
C GLY A 75 7.51 1.20 -7.02
N ARG A 76 8.70 1.66 -6.64
CA ARG A 76 9.17 1.71 -5.25
C ARG A 76 9.52 3.14 -4.88
N ILE A 77 9.19 3.54 -3.66
CA ILE A 77 9.67 4.79 -3.07
C ILE A 77 10.45 4.51 -1.81
N ASP A 78 11.45 5.34 -1.54
CA ASP A 78 12.05 5.46 -0.21
C ASP A 78 11.08 6.30 0.64
N ALA A 79 10.13 5.63 1.28
CA ALA A 79 9.09 6.28 2.08
C ALA A 79 9.62 6.55 3.48
N SER A 80 9.32 7.74 3.99
CA SER A 80 9.42 8.03 5.41
C SER A 80 8.12 7.60 6.12
N ALA A 81 8.17 7.44 7.43
CA ALA A 81 7.02 7.23 8.29
C ALA A 81 6.80 8.50 9.15
N PRO A 82 5.94 9.42 8.70
CA PRO A 82 5.80 10.75 9.29
C PRO A 82 5.67 10.77 10.81
N ARG A 83 4.83 9.90 11.38
CA ARG A 83 4.53 9.84 12.83
C ARG A 83 5.64 9.21 13.66
N ALA A 84 6.48 8.37 13.06
CA ALA A 84 7.57 7.69 13.76
C ALA A 84 8.87 8.49 13.72
N GLU A 85 9.07 9.30 12.68
CA GLU A 85 10.31 10.02 12.40
C GLU A 85 10.26 11.52 12.75
N SER A 86 9.08 12.03 13.13
CA SER A 86 8.90 13.47 13.43
C SER A 86 8.72 13.73 14.92
N GLU A 87 9.19 14.89 15.37
CA GLU A 87 8.94 15.43 16.71
C GLU A 87 7.78 16.44 16.71
N THR A 88 7.39 16.94 15.55
CA THR A 88 6.31 17.93 15.37
C THR A 88 5.38 17.61 14.21
N ASP A 89 4.16 18.14 14.26
CA ASP A 89 3.17 18.00 13.17
C ASP A 89 3.69 18.58 11.85
N ASP A 90 4.38 19.72 11.87
CA ASP A 90 4.94 20.35 10.67
C ASP A 90 6.00 19.46 9.99
N GLN A 91 6.83 18.79 10.78
CA GLN A 91 7.80 17.81 10.27
C GLN A 91 7.08 16.60 9.66
N ALA A 92 6.05 16.08 10.35
CA ALA A 92 5.26 14.97 9.84
C ALA A 92 4.58 15.31 8.51
N VAL A 93 3.99 16.50 8.40
CA VAL A 93 3.39 17.00 7.16
C VAL A 93 4.42 17.14 6.04
N ALA A 94 5.64 17.60 6.35
CA ALA A 94 6.71 17.71 5.37
C ALA A 94 7.15 16.33 4.83
N LEU A 95 7.29 15.33 5.70
CA LEU A 95 7.58 13.94 5.31
C LEU A 95 6.45 13.34 4.46
N ALA A 96 5.20 13.52 4.88
CA ALA A 96 4.04 13.03 4.14
C ALA A 96 3.94 13.66 2.73
N ARG A 97 4.21 14.97 2.61
CA ARG A 97 4.26 15.67 1.32
C ARG A 97 5.33 15.08 0.40
N GLU A 98 6.49 14.75 0.95
CA GLU A 98 7.58 14.19 0.16
C GLU A 98 7.29 12.74 -0.27
N ASN A 99 6.66 11.93 0.58
CA ASN A 99 6.13 10.62 0.20
C ASN A 99 5.14 10.74 -0.98
N ALA A 100 4.20 11.69 -0.90
CA ALA A 100 3.24 11.94 -1.98
C ALA A 100 3.95 12.26 -3.31
N ARG A 101 4.94 13.16 -3.30
CA ARG A 101 5.73 13.52 -4.50
C ARG A 101 6.51 12.34 -5.07
N ARG A 102 7.08 11.48 -4.22
CA ARG A 102 7.80 10.28 -4.66
C ARG A 102 6.85 9.29 -5.31
N ALA A 103 5.68 9.08 -4.70
CA ALA A 103 4.65 8.20 -5.23
C ALA A 103 4.08 8.73 -6.55
N GLU A 104 3.85 10.04 -6.69
CA GLU A 104 3.41 10.66 -7.94
C GLU A 104 4.33 10.32 -9.11
N ARG A 105 5.65 10.35 -8.90
CA ARG A 105 6.62 9.94 -9.94
C ARG A 105 6.48 8.48 -10.33
N GLN A 106 6.16 7.60 -9.38
CA GLN A 106 5.89 6.19 -9.69
C GLN A 106 4.57 6.06 -10.46
N LEU A 107 3.53 6.79 -10.06
CA LEU A 107 2.25 6.81 -10.75
C LEU A 107 2.33 7.41 -12.16
N ASP A 108 3.27 8.32 -12.42
CA ASP A 108 3.55 8.89 -13.75
C ASP A 108 4.24 7.88 -14.68
N ALA A 109 4.99 6.94 -14.10
CA ALA A 109 5.78 5.93 -14.82
C ALA A 109 5.05 4.59 -15.00
N LEU A 110 3.79 4.50 -14.57
CA LEU A 110 3.01 3.27 -14.63
C LEU A 110 2.84 2.79 -16.08
N PRO A 111 3.00 1.49 -16.34
CA PRO A 111 2.67 0.92 -17.64
C PRO A 111 1.16 1.03 -17.90
N ALA A 112 0.78 1.16 -19.16
CA ALA A 112 -0.61 1.04 -19.57
C ALA A 112 -1.11 -0.39 -19.43
N ASP A 113 -2.42 -0.55 -19.26
CA ASP A 113 -3.14 -1.83 -19.31
C ASP A 113 -2.57 -2.92 -18.38
N PRO A 114 -2.50 -2.67 -17.05
CA PRO A 114 -2.08 -3.71 -16.09
C PRO A 114 -3.06 -4.89 -16.11
N ARG A 115 -2.56 -6.11 -15.93
CA ARG A 115 -3.40 -7.29 -15.65
C ARG A 115 -3.71 -7.42 -14.17
N ALA A 116 -2.71 -7.18 -13.32
CA ALA A 116 -2.86 -7.24 -11.87
C ALA A 116 -2.07 -6.14 -11.18
N VAL A 117 -2.62 -5.56 -10.12
CA VAL A 117 -1.97 -4.50 -9.34
C VAL A 117 -1.91 -4.89 -7.87
N PHE A 118 -0.72 -4.85 -7.28
CA PHE A 118 -0.52 -5.10 -5.86
C PHE A 118 0.11 -3.88 -5.20
N VAL A 119 -0.53 -3.35 -4.15
CA VAL A 119 -0.10 -2.11 -3.48
C VAL A 119 0.17 -2.36 -2.00
N ASN A 120 1.40 -2.15 -1.58
CA ASN A 120 1.81 -2.23 -0.18
C ASN A 120 1.81 -0.84 0.46
N ASP A 121 1.15 -0.72 1.62
CA ASP A 121 0.94 0.52 2.36
C ASP A 121 0.37 1.65 1.47
N ALA A 122 -0.80 1.37 0.88
CA ALA A 122 -1.48 2.21 -0.10
C ALA A 122 -1.83 3.62 0.38
N THR A 123 -1.84 3.88 1.68
CA THR A 123 -2.17 5.19 2.26
C THR A 123 -0.97 6.13 2.36
N ILE A 124 0.27 5.62 2.29
CA ILE A 124 1.49 6.42 2.43
C ILE A 124 1.52 7.63 1.47
N PRO A 125 1.16 7.50 0.17
CA PRO A 125 1.08 8.64 -0.75
C PRO A 125 0.02 9.68 -0.39
N PHE A 126 -0.97 9.32 0.42
CA PHE A 126 -2.19 10.09 0.68
C PHE A 126 -2.24 10.67 2.10
N GLN A 127 -1.13 10.58 2.83
CA GLN A 127 -0.94 11.16 4.16
C GLN A 127 -0.78 12.70 4.15
N HIS A 128 -0.84 13.34 2.99
CA HIS A 128 -0.77 14.80 2.82
C HIS A 128 -2.05 15.35 2.19
N GLU A 129 -2.50 16.52 2.65
CA GLU A 129 -3.63 17.23 2.05
C GLU A 129 -3.40 17.51 0.56
N GLY A 130 -4.45 17.32 -0.23
CA GLY A 130 -4.42 17.50 -1.69
C GLY A 130 -3.98 16.27 -2.49
N ALA A 131 -3.48 15.21 -1.84
CA ALA A 131 -3.16 13.97 -2.51
C ALA A 131 -4.44 13.22 -2.95
N THR A 132 -4.46 12.73 -4.20
CA THR A 132 -5.68 12.21 -4.83
C THR A 132 -5.71 10.68 -4.88
N VAL A 133 -6.41 10.05 -3.93
CA VAL A 133 -6.68 8.59 -3.93
C VAL A 133 -7.27 8.12 -5.25
N SER A 134 -8.13 8.94 -5.86
CA SER A 134 -8.80 8.64 -7.14
C SER A 134 -7.86 8.34 -8.30
N ARG A 135 -6.61 8.83 -8.24
CA ARG A 135 -5.62 8.57 -9.27
C ARG A 135 -5.16 7.12 -9.22
N LEU A 136 -4.86 6.61 -8.03
CA LEU A 136 -4.48 5.21 -7.82
C LEU A 136 -5.66 4.29 -8.14
N THR A 137 -6.85 4.58 -7.60
CA THR A 137 -8.01 3.71 -7.79
C THR A 137 -8.42 3.60 -9.26
N ARG A 138 -8.39 4.71 -10.02
CA ARG A 138 -8.66 4.68 -11.47
C ARG A 138 -7.67 3.79 -12.24
N TYR A 139 -6.41 3.77 -11.81
CA TYR A 139 -5.43 2.88 -12.41
C TYR A 139 -5.75 1.41 -12.08
N CYS A 140 -6.08 1.14 -10.82
CA CYS A 140 -6.50 -0.18 -10.35
C CYS A 140 -7.78 -0.69 -11.03
N ASP A 141 -8.72 0.19 -11.40
CA ASP A 141 -9.93 -0.15 -12.17
C ASP A 141 -9.63 -0.71 -13.57
N GLY A 142 -8.41 -0.48 -14.09
CA GLY A 142 -7.96 -1.01 -15.37
C GLY A 142 -7.43 -2.45 -15.32
N ALA A 143 -7.25 -3.01 -14.11
CA ALA A 143 -6.70 -4.35 -13.91
C ALA A 143 -7.80 -5.40 -13.71
N ASP A 144 -7.49 -6.67 -14.05
CA ASP A 144 -8.37 -7.79 -13.76
C ASP A 144 -8.51 -7.98 -12.24
N VAL A 145 -7.40 -7.85 -11.51
CA VAL A 145 -7.35 -7.92 -10.05
C VAL A 145 -6.52 -6.78 -9.46
N THR A 146 -6.96 -6.27 -8.31
CA THR A 146 -6.14 -5.42 -7.47
C THR A 146 -6.18 -5.86 -6.01
N VAL A 147 -5.01 -5.94 -5.37
CA VAL A 147 -4.90 -6.15 -3.91
C VAL A 147 -4.06 -5.04 -3.30
N LEU A 148 -4.65 -4.29 -2.38
CA LEU A 148 -3.94 -3.26 -1.62
C LEU A 148 -3.94 -3.63 -0.15
N ASN A 149 -2.94 -3.16 0.58
CA ASN A 149 -3.06 -3.05 2.03
C ASN A 149 -2.88 -1.63 2.54
N ALA A 150 -3.44 -1.37 3.71
CA ALA A 150 -3.35 -0.09 4.39
C ALA A 150 -3.29 -0.28 5.91
N PHE A 151 -2.53 0.57 6.58
CA PHE A 151 -2.59 0.68 8.04
C PHE A 151 -3.92 1.27 8.49
N GLU A 152 -4.53 0.66 9.52
CA GLU A 152 -5.73 1.18 10.16
C GLU A 152 -5.72 0.78 11.64
N SER A 153 -5.42 1.75 12.51
CA SER A 153 -5.45 1.63 13.97
C SER A 153 -5.26 3.02 14.57
N ASP A 154 -5.68 3.20 15.82
CA ASP A 154 -5.47 4.43 16.59
C ASP A 154 -4.09 4.47 17.29
N GLU A 155 -3.28 3.41 17.17
CA GLU A 155 -2.01 3.23 17.92
C GLU A 155 -0.92 4.27 17.61
N LEU A 156 -1.03 4.98 16.48
CA LEU A 156 -0.08 6.01 16.06
C LEU A 156 -0.58 7.43 16.31
N GLY A 157 -1.68 7.58 17.07
CA GLY A 157 -2.34 8.86 17.28
C GLY A 157 -3.42 9.12 16.21
N VAL A 158 -4.39 9.96 16.57
CA VAL A 158 -5.55 10.24 15.72
C VAL A 158 -5.63 11.72 15.34
N ASP A 159 -5.23 12.66 16.21
CA ASP A 159 -5.61 14.07 16.04
C ASP A 159 -4.63 14.92 15.23
N ASP A 160 -3.54 14.35 14.70
CA ASP A 160 -2.60 15.08 13.86
C ASP A 160 -3.07 15.16 12.38
N PRO A 161 -2.57 16.12 11.58
CA PRO A 161 -2.96 16.28 10.18
C PRO A 161 -2.71 15.04 9.30
N VAL A 162 -1.62 14.30 9.55
CA VAL A 162 -1.28 13.08 8.79
C VAL A 162 -2.28 11.97 9.09
N SER A 163 -2.62 11.77 10.36
CA SER A 163 -3.62 10.77 10.77
C SER A 163 -5.03 11.10 10.26
N ARG A 164 -5.40 12.38 10.14
CA ARG A 164 -6.66 12.76 9.47
C ARG A 164 -6.66 12.44 7.99
N ALA A 165 -5.58 12.79 7.28
CA ALA A 165 -5.45 12.51 5.85
C ALA A 165 -5.42 10.99 5.57
N GLU A 166 -4.71 10.22 6.39
CA GLU A 166 -4.69 8.76 6.30
C GLU A 166 -6.07 8.14 6.50
N ARG A 167 -6.83 8.58 7.52
CA ARG A 167 -8.18 8.06 7.76
C ARG A 167 -9.14 8.37 6.62
N ASP A 168 -9.07 9.57 6.05
CA ASP A 168 -9.82 9.92 4.83
C ASP A 168 -9.39 9.04 3.64
N ALA A 169 -8.09 8.76 3.49
CA ALA A 169 -7.59 7.86 2.45
C ALA A 169 -8.10 6.42 2.63
N VAL A 170 -8.04 5.87 3.85
CA VAL A 170 -8.60 4.55 4.18
C VAL A 170 -10.09 4.51 3.89
N ALA A 171 -10.86 5.51 4.30
CA ALA A 171 -12.29 5.57 4.06
C ALA A 171 -12.62 5.57 2.56
N ARG A 172 -11.85 6.30 1.74
CA ARG A 172 -11.99 6.30 0.28
C ARG A 172 -11.63 4.96 -0.35
N LEU A 173 -10.55 4.33 0.09
CA LEU A 173 -10.15 3.00 -0.39
C LEU A 173 -11.19 1.93 -0.02
N ARG A 174 -11.73 1.97 1.21
CA ARG A 174 -12.82 1.08 1.65
C ARG A 174 -14.08 1.26 0.82
N ALA A 175 -14.44 2.51 0.49
CA ALA A 175 -15.60 2.80 -0.34
C ALA A 175 -15.43 2.39 -1.80
N TRP A 176 -14.19 2.35 -2.30
CA TRP A 176 -13.86 1.94 -3.66
C TRP A 176 -13.74 0.41 -3.80
N ALA A 177 -13.13 -0.27 -2.82
CA ALA A 177 -12.84 -1.69 -2.93
C ALA A 177 -14.11 -2.55 -2.90
N ASP A 178 -14.18 -3.56 -3.78
CA ASP A 178 -15.27 -4.55 -3.82
C ASP A 178 -15.33 -5.35 -2.53
N ARG A 179 -14.17 -5.58 -1.91
CA ARG A 179 -14.00 -6.35 -0.67
C ARG A 179 -12.97 -5.68 0.24
N THR A 180 -13.25 -5.75 1.54
CA THR A 180 -12.26 -5.42 2.57
C THR A 180 -12.03 -6.61 3.48
N VAL A 181 -10.78 -6.86 3.86
CA VAL A 181 -10.35 -7.88 4.82
C VAL A 181 -9.68 -7.17 5.99
N ASP A 182 -10.32 -7.21 7.15
CA ASP A 182 -9.82 -6.60 8.38
C ASP A 182 -8.98 -7.63 9.16
N LEU A 183 -7.71 -7.32 9.42
CA LEU A 183 -6.80 -8.14 10.23
C LEU A 183 -6.70 -7.59 11.66
N SER A 184 -6.53 -8.50 12.64
CA SER A 184 -6.42 -8.19 14.08
C SER A 184 -5.14 -8.74 14.70
#